data_AF-A0A7V8G6E3-F1
#
_entry.id   AF-A0A7V8G6E3-F1
#
_cell.length_a   1.000
_cell.length_b   1.000
_cell.length_c   1.000
_cell.angle_alpha   90.00
_cell.angle_beta   90.00
_cell.angle_gamma   90.00
#
_symmetry.space_group_name_H-M   'P 1'
#
loop_
_entity.id
_entity.type
_entity.pdbx_description
1 polymer ?
#
loop_
_entity_poly.entity_id
_entity_poly.type
_entity_poly.pdbx_seq_one_letter_code
_entity_poly.pdbx_strand_id
1 'polypeptide(L)'
;MDAGAVQMIAGQIDGHAARLAQALEAFPFAFASFLAGLKRHQGASYRSLAGVARPLFEHREFADPRDRTALMLAVEGFRGYGDDLRREMLVELFQRCDHETLCRFFQSVLPANGALLRAFANDLLEDAQGLRCLSDAAICRLLILGYGLFDEALYERILAQVRSLPLAEGGKQARQARASARIARAFESGAARAAPPTPAAGAPLRIAVCVSGQMRGYAAAFQTWKHLGLDGHQVKYFVHTWEDTGWRFPDPMSGNGVDRIFKFAPFAEAYRQAGFRYGLAAMKKAYPNFFARLEVSSTLGEADLRAVYGADAVVAIENHRRPEFEHDTNNQLKMFYKIQEAHRLMLEDGGDYDLVIRIRPDRAFRASTAAPDWAGMAEACRRQRVLFFNHLAVTKTLYAGDQFAVGSPEAMGCYANTLGLQTQAIRENWFGFPKRLRSHCSLAHALLLQGVRRRPLEHIHAVEAVPAAAYGRGELRAMLSADLPAGPASEMDRLLWNALAGAAPR
;
A
#
# COMPACT_ATOMS: atom_id res chain seq x y z
N MET A 1 15.05 0.33 -48.40
CA MET A 1 14.45 -0.81 -47.68
C MET A 1 14.03 -1.83 -48.73
N ASP A 2 14.47 -3.08 -48.57
CA ASP A 2 14.15 -4.19 -49.48
C ASP A 2 12.65 -4.55 -49.39
N ALA A 3 11.99 -4.71 -50.55
CA ALA A 3 10.57 -5.02 -50.65
C ALA A 3 10.23 -6.38 -50.01
N GLY A 4 11.15 -7.35 -50.08
CA GLY A 4 10.99 -8.66 -49.43
C GLY A 4 10.98 -8.56 -47.91
N ALA A 5 11.87 -7.73 -47.35
CA ALA A 5 11.89 -7.45 -45.92
C ALA A 5 10.62 -6.73 -45.44
N VAL A 6 10.08 -5.79 -46.24
CA VAL A 6 8.84 -5.09 -45.91
C VAL A 6 7.63 -6.03 -45.93
N GLN A 7 7.51 -6.93 -46.91
CA GLN A 7 6.44 -7.93 -46.97
C GLN A 7 6.49 -8.94 -45.81
N MET A 8 7.69 -9.38 -45.44
CA MET A 8 7.86 -10.30 -44.30
C MET A 8 7.45 -9.62 -42.98
N ILE A 9 7.84 -8.37 -42.77
CA ILE A 9 7.44 -7.59 -41.59
C ILE A 9 5.93 -7.36 -41.58
N ALA A 10 5.32 -7.02 -42.72
CA ALA A 10 3.88 -6.84 -42.84
C ALA A 10 3.12 -8.14 -42.49
N GLY A 11 3.54 -9.29 -43.02
CA GLY A 11 2.92 -10.58 -42.71
C GLY A 11 3.05 -10.99 -41.24
N GLN A 12 4.15 -10.64 -40.56
CA GLN A 12 4.30 -10.84 -39.12
C GLN A 12 3.34 -9.94 -38.32
N ILE A 13 3.18 -8.68 -38.72
CA ILE A 13 2.24 -7.74 -38.09
C ILE A 13 0.81 -8.26 -38.21
N ASP A 14 0.38 -8.69 -39.39
CA ASP A 14 -0.95 -9.23 -39.63
C ASP A 14 -1.20 -10.52 -38.82
N GLY A 15 -0.20 -11.41 -38.76
CA GLY A 15 -0.26 -12.62 -37.94
C GLY A 15 -0.38 -12.33 -36.45
N HIS A 16 0.25 -11.26 -35.94
CA HIS A 16 0.10 -10.81 -34.56
C HIS A 16 -1.25 -10.11 -34.31
N ALA A 17 -1.74 -9.31 -35.26
CA ALA A 17 -3.05 -8.66 -35.18
C ALA A 17 -4.19 -9.69 -35.16
N ALA A 18 -4.11 -10.74 -35.98
CA ALA A 18 -5.09 -11.83 -35.99
C ALA A 18 -5.12 -12.60 -34.65
N ARG A 19 -3.96 -12.89 -34.06
CA ARG A 19 -3.88 -13.51 -32.71
C ARG A 19 -4.43 -12.59 -31.63
N LEU A 20 -4.17 -11.28 -31.74
CA LEU A 20 -4.72 -10.29 -30.83
C LEU A 20 -6.26 -10.21 -30.96
N ALA A 21 -6.79 -10.22 -32.18
CA ALA A 21 -8.23 -10.26 -32.43
C ALA A 21 -8.89 -11.53 -31.87
N GLN A 22 -8.23 -12.69 -32.00
CA GLN A 22 -8.68 -13.93 -31.37
C GLN A 22 -8.64 -13.85 -29.84
N ALA A 23 -7.60 -13.27 -29.25
CA ALA A 23 -7.51 -13.07 -27.81
C ALA A 23 -8.58 -12.10 -27.28
N LEU A 24 -8.86 -11.04 -28.04
CA LEU A 24 -9.94 -10.09 -27.77
C LEU A 24 -11.32 -10.75 -27.84
N GLU A 25 -11.51 -11.71 -28.72
CA GLU A 25 -12.78 -12.45 -28.84
C GLU A 25 -12.93 -13.51 -27.75
N ALA A 26 -11.87 -14.23 -27.43
CA ALA A 26 -11.90 -15.27 -26.41
C ALA A 26 -11.97 -14.70 -24.98
N PHE A 27 -11.28 -13.57 -24.73
CA PHE A 27 -11.11 -13.01 -23.38
C PHE A 27 -11.15 -11.47 -23.34
N PRO A 28 -12.20 -10.83 -23.90
CA PRO A 28 -12.28 -9.37 -24.03
C PRO A 28 -12.11 -8.65 -22.69
N PHE A 29 -12.80 -9.13 -21.66
CA PHE A 29 -12.76 -8.51 -20.34
C PHE A 29 -11.38 -8.66 -19.64
N ALA A 30 -10.74 -9.83 -19.77
CA ALA A 30 -9.41 -10.03 -19.21
C ALA A 30 -8.37 -9.18 -19.93
N PHE A 31 -8.52 -9.00 -21.25
CA PHE A 31 -7.70 -8.11 -22.04
C PHE A 31 -7.88 -6.63 -21.64
N ALA A 32 -9.13 -6.19 -21.42
CA ALA A 32 -9.41 -4.87 -20.88
C ALA A 32 -8.72 -4.63 -19.52
N SER A 33 -8.82 -5.61 -18.61
CA SER A 33 -8.14 -5.56 -17.31
C SER A 33 -6.61 -5.50 -17.44
N PHE A 34 -6.06 -6.21 -18.44
CA PHE A 34 -4.62 -6.20 -18.75
C PHE A 34 -4.16 -4.83 -19.27
N LEU A 35 -4.89 -4.24 -20.22
CA LEU A 35 -4.63 -2.89 -20.73
C LEU A 35 -4.63 -1.84 -19.63
N ALA A 36 -5.62 -1.87 -18.73
CA ALA A 36 -5.68 -0.98 -17.56
C ALA A 36 -4.45 -1.15 -16.64
N GLY A 37 -3.95 -2.37 -16.50
CA GLY A 37 -2.70 -2.67 -15.79
C GLY A 37 -1.45 -2.12 -16.48
N LEU A 38 -1.34 -2.26 -17.80
CA LEU A 38 -0.23 -1.71 -18.59
C LEU A 38 -0.18 -0.19 -18.52
N LYS A 39 -1.32 0.49 -18.61
CA LYS A 39 -1.42 1.96 -18.52
C LYS A 39 -0.73 2.54 -17.30
N ARG A 40 -0.77 1.80 -16.19
CA ARG A 40 -0.14 2.16 -14.91
C ARG A 40 1.37 1.95 -14.87
N HIS A 41 1.84 0.81 -15.35
CA HIS A 41 3.22 0.37 -15.12
C HIS A 41 4.16 0.61 -16.31
N GLN A 42 3.59 0.73 -17.51
CA GLN A 42 4.32 0.78 -18.78
C GLN A 42 3.59 1.67 -19.78
N GLY A 43 3.53 2.98 -19.52
CA GLY A 43 2.74 3.93 -20.32
C GLY A 43 3.07 3.94 -21.82
N ALA A 44 4.34 3.68 -22.19
CA ALA A 44 4.75 3.53 -23.58
C ALA A 44 4.15 2.27 -24.23
N SER A 45 4.33 1.11 -23.59
CA SER A 45 3.77 -0.18 -24.03
C SER A 45 2.24 -0.14 -24.13
N TYR A 46 1.59 0.52 -23.16
CA TYR A 46 0.15 0.75 -23.21
C TYR A 46 -0.27 1.56 -24.43
N ARG A 47 0.36 2.71 -24.72
CA ARG A 47 -0.02 3.55 -25.86
C ARG A 47 0.10 2.78 -27.18
N SER A 48 1.18 2.02 -27.35
CA SER A 48 1.37 1.18 -28.52
C SER A 48 0.31 0.09 -28.63
N LEU A 49 0.07 -0.68 -27.55
CA LEU A 49 -0.90 -1.79 -27.60
C LEU A 49 -2.34 -1.29 -27.70
N ALA A 50 -2.71 -0.20 -27.04
CA ALA A 50 -4.04 0.40 -27.13
C ALA A 50 -4.32 0.93 -28.53
N GLY A 51 -3.32 1.54 -29.19
CA GLY A 51 -3.43 1.99 -30.58
C GLY A 51 -3.64 0.85 -31.58
N VAL A 52 -3.02 -0.30 -31.34
CA VAL A 52 -3.20 -1.51 -32.18
C VAL A 52 -4.51 -2.24 -31.87
N ALA A 53 -4.92 -2.31 -30.59
CA ALA A 53 -6.10 -3.05 -30.19
C ALA A 53 -7.40 -2.32 -30.52
N ARG A 54 -7.43 -0.98 -30.43
CA ARG A 54 -8.65 -0.17 -30.60
C ARG A 54 -9.41 -0.46 -31.91
N PRO A 55 -8.79 -0.44 -33.10
CA PRO A 55 -9.50 -0.68 -34.35
C PRO A 55 -10.09 -2.10 -34.45
N LEU A 56 -9.56 -3.06 -33.68
CA LEU A 56 -10.02 -4.44 -33.68
C LEU A 56 -11.36 -4.63 -32.95
N PHE A 57 -11.80 -3.66 -32.14
CA PHE A 57 -13.01 -3.80 -31.34
C PHE A 57 -13.93 -2.57 -31.31
N GLU A 58 -13.48 -1.37 -31.69
CA GLU A 58 -14.28 -0.14 -31.51
C GLU A 58 -15.62 -0.15 -32.26
N HIS A 59 -15.64 -0.78 -33.44
CA HIS A 59 -16.82 -0.98 -34.28
C HIS A 59 -17.37 -2.42 -34.25
N ARG A 60 -16.79 -3.28 -33.41
CA ARG A 60 -17.15 -4.69 -33.35
C ARG A 60 -18.33 -4.89 -32.41
N GLU A 61 -19.32 -5.66 -32.86
CA GLU A 61 -20.35 -6.20 -31.97
C GLU A 61 -19.79 -7.40 -31.21
N PHE A 62 -19.93 -7.36 -29.90
CA PHE A 62 -19.61 -8.48 -29.03
C PHE A 62 -20.90 -9.19 -28.66
N ALA A 63 -20.83 -10.52 -28.52
CA ALA A 63 -21.95 -11.31 -28.02
C ALA A 63 -22.47 -10.79 -26.68
N ASP A 64 -21.57 -10.20 -25.88
CA ASP A 64 -21.91 -9.48 -24.67
C ASP A 64 -21.56 -7.98 -24.78
N PRO A 65 -22.53 -7.06 -24.72
CA PRO A 65 -22.28 -5.62 -24.76
C PRO A 65 -21.29 -5.12 -23.69
N ARG A 66 -21.14 -5.84 -22.57
CA ARG A 66 -20.20 -5.51 -21.49
C ARG A 66 -18.74 -5.59 -21.91
N ASP A 67 -18.43 -6.48 -22.85
CA ASP A 67 -17.06 -6.74 -23.29
C ASP A 67 -16.52 -5.57 -24.10
N ARG A 68 -17.35 -5.02 -25.00
CA ARG A 68 -17.07 -3.78 -25.72
C ARG A 68 -16.83 -2.64 -24.75
N THR A 69 -17.69 -2.49 -23.74
CA THR A 69 -17.55 -1.45 -22.71
C THR A 69 -16.25 -1.60 -21.93
N ALA A 70 -15.95 -2.77 -21.38
CA ALA A 70 -14.69 -2.99 -20.67
C ALA A 70 -13.46 -2.62 -21.52
N LEU A 71 -13.47 -3.00 -22.81
CA LEU A 71 -12.39 -2.72 -23.76
C LEU A 71 -12.26 -1.22 -24.10
N MET A 72 -13.37 -0.57 -24.45
CA MET A 72 -13.41 0.87 -24.73
C MET A 72 -12.89 1.67 -23.54
N LEU A 73 -13.35 1.28 -22.35
CA LEU A 73 -12.94 1.92 -21.12
C LEU A 73 -11.45 1.74 -20.79
N ALA A 74 -10.89 0.57 -21.09
CA ALA A 74 -9.47 0.29 -20.86
C ALA A 74 -8.55 1.03 -21.84
N VAL A 75 -8.98 1.19 -23.10
CA VAL A 75 -8.21 1.87 -24.16
C VAL A 75 -8.29 3.38 -24.04
N GLU A 76 -9.48 3.96 -23.91
CA GLU A 76 -9.59 5.41 -23.98
C GLU A 76 -9.28 6.04 -22.62
N GLY A 77 -9.90 5.54 -21.55
CA GLY A 77 -10.14 6.39 -20.38
C GLY A 77 -10.95 7.62 -20.78
N PHE A 78 -12.02 7.92 -20.07
CA PHE A 78 -13.06 8.82 -20.56
C PHE A 78 -12.58 10.19 -21.03
N ARG A 79 -12.60 10.44 -22.34
CA ARG A 79 -12.88 11.78 -22.87
C ARG A 79 -14.38 11.83 -23.12
N GLY A 80 -15.10 12.46 -22.20
CA GLY A 80 -16.57 12.56 -22.26
C GLY A 80 -17.26 11.32 -21.72
N TYR A 81 -18.20 11.52 -20.82
CA TYR A 81 -19.33 10.62 -20.69
C TYR A 81 -20.10 10.75 -22.02
N GLY A 82 -19.72 9.95 -23.02
CA GLY A 82 -20.38 9.96 -24.32
C GLY A 82 -21.73 9.25 -24.24
N ASP A 83 -22.62 9.57 -25.18
CA ASP A 83 -23.99 9.07 -25.30
C ASP A 83 -24.12 7.52 -25.34
N ASP A 84 -22.99 6.80 -25.44
CA ASP A 84 -22.94 5.33 -25.59
C ASP A 84 -22.81 4.53 -24.29
N LEU A 85 -22.39 5.12 -23.15
CA LEU A 85 -22.22 4.39 -21.88
C LEU A 85 -23.44 4.56 -20.98
N ARG A 86 -24.44 3.72 -21.23
CA ARG A 86 -25.72 3.76 -20.51
C ARG A 86 -25.58 3.22 -19.07
N ARG A 87 -26.31 3.82 -18.13
CA ARG A 87 -26.31 3.47 -16.69
C ARG A 87 -26.52 1.96 -16.45
N GLU A 88 -27.35 1.32 -17.26
CA GLU A 88 -27.66 -0.11 -17.18
C GLU A 88 -26.42 -0.98 -17.34
N MET A 89 -25.44 -0.54 -18.13
CA MET A 89 -24.19 -1.27 -18.34
C MET A 89 -23.31 -1.25 -17.10
N LEU A 90 -23.26 -0.12 -16.39
CA LEU A 90 -22.53 -0.02 -15.12
C LEU A 90 -23.21 -0.83 -14.02
N VAL A 91 -24.55 -0.82 -13.98
CA VAL A 91 -25.33 -1.71 -13.11
C VAL A 91 -24.95 -3.17 -13.38
N GLU A 92 -24.94 -3.60 -14.64
CA GLU A 92 -24.60 -4.97 -15.02
C GLU A 92 -23.14 -5.34 -14.67
N LEU A 93 -22.21 -4.42 -14.90
CA LEU A 93 -20.80 -4.56 -14.53
C LEU A 93 -20.66 -4.81 -13.01
N PHE A 94 -21.31 -4.00 -12.19
CA PHE A 94 -21.31 -4.14 -10.73
C PHE A 94 -22.01 -5.41 -10.25
N GLN A 95 -23.01 -5.91 -10.98
CA GLN A 95 -23.70 -7.16 -10.66
C GLN A 95 -22.82 -8.38 -10.94
N ARG A 96 -22.17 -8.43 -12.11
CA ARG A 96 -21.50 -9.64 -12.63
C ARG A 96 -20.02 -9.73 -12.27
N CYS A 97 -19.30 -8.63 -12.11
CA CYS A 97 -17.87 -8.65 -11.81
C CYS A 97 -17.58 -8.79 -10.30
N ASP A 98 -16.45 -9.40 -9.95
CA ASP A 98 -15.92 -9.35 -8.58
C ASP A 98 -15.29 -7.97 -8.27
N HIS A 99 -15.03 -7.70 -6.98
CA HIS A 99 -14.50 -6.40 -6.57
C HIS A 99 -13.03 -6.18 -6.96
N GLU A 100 -12.18 -7.21 -7.08
CA GLU A 100 -10.77 -7.03 -7.49
C GLU A 100 -10.70 -6.58 -8.95
N THR A 101 -11.54 -7.21 -9.78
CA THR A 101 -11.79 -6.83 -11.16
C THR A 101 -12.21 -5.36 -11.26
N LEU A 102 -13.23 -4.97 -10.49
CA LEU A 102 -13.69 -3.57 -10.47
C LEU A 102 -12.61 -2.63 -9.94
N CYS A 103 -11.80 -3.02 -8.95
CA CYS A 103 -10.69 -2.21 -8.45
C CYS A 103 -9.66 -1.95 -9.56
N ARG A 104 -9.27 -2.98 -10.33
CA ARG A 104 -8.33 -2.82 -11.46
C ARG A 104 -8.87 -1.86 -12.53
N PHE A 105 -10.19 -1.83 -12.67
CA PHE A 105 -10.85 -1.00 -13.64
C PHE A 105 -10.96 0.47 -13.18
N PHE A 106 -11.33 0.70 -11.92
CA PHE A 106 -11.51 2.02 -11.31
C PHE A 106 -10.29 2.50 -10.50
N GLN A 107 -9.08 2.08 -10.87
CA GLN A 107 -7.87 2.42 -10.10
C GLN A 107 -7.68 3.92 -9.93
N SER A 108 -7.18 4.36 -8.78
CA SER A 108 -6.96 5.78 -8.47
C SER A 108 -6.00 6.49 -9.43
N VAL A 109 -5.09 5.75 -10.08
CA VAL A 109 -4.19 6.29 -11.12
C VAL A 109 -4.88 6.55 -12.45
N LEU A 110 -6.15 6.18 -12.58
CA LEU A 110 -7.03 6.45 -13.72
C LEU A 110 -8.10 7.46 -13.29
N PRO A 111 -7.75 8.75 -13.10
CA PRO A 111 -8.64 9.74 -12.49
C PRO A 111 -9.97 9.91 -13.24
N ALA A 112 -9.97 9.73 -14.56
CA ALA A 112 -11.17 9.73 -15.40
C ALA A 112 -12.16 8.61 -15.01
N ASN A 113 -11.66 7.40 -14.73
CA ASN A 113 -12.50 6.28 -14.31
C ASN A 113 -13.06 6.51 -12.90
N GLY A 114 -12.28 7.14 -12.01
CA GLY A 114 -12.77 7.56 -10.70
C GLY A 114 -13.88 8.62 -10.80
N ALA A 115 -13.77 9.56 -11.74
CA ALA A 115 -14.82 10.55 -12.02
C ALA A 115 -16.10 9.90 -12.54
N LEU A 116 -15.99 8.90 -13.42
CA LEU A 116 -17.14 8.09 -13.86
C LEU A 116 -17.87 7.48 -12.67
N LEU A 117 -17.13 6.80 -11.79
CA LEU A 117 -17.76 6.12 -10.66
C LEU A 117 -18.52 7.10 -9.75
N ARG A 118 -17.99 8.32 -9.58
CA ARG A 118 -18.67 9.39 -8.85
C ARG A 118 -19.94 9.87 -9.56
N ALA A 119 -19.89 10.07 -10.87
CA ALA A 119 -21.07 10.44 -11.66
C ALA A 119 -22.15 9.36 -11.56
N PHE A 120 -21.79 8.10 -11.82
CA PHE A 120 -22.68 6.95 -11.66
C PHE A 120 -23.30 6.87 -10.25
N ALA A 121 -22.53 7.14 -9.20
CA ALA A 121 -23.04 7.14 -7.84
C ALA A 121 -24.03 8.29 -7.57
N ASN A 122 -23.81 9.48 -8.14
CA ASN A 122 -24.78 10.58 -8.06
C ASN A 122 -26.05 10.26 -8.83
N ASP A 123 -25.96 9.73 -10.05
CA ASP A 123 -27.11 9.32 -10.85
C ASP A 123 -27.97 8.28 -10.10
N LEU A 124 -27.32 7.33 -9.42
CA LEU A 124 -28.00 6.37 -8.56
C LEU A 124 -28.72 7.05 -7.38
N LEU A 125 -28.16 8.10 -6.80
CA LEU A 125 -28.76 8.80 -5.65
C LEU A 125 -29.92 9.71 -6.05
N GLU A 126 -29.94 10.20 -7.29
CA GLU A 126 -30.99 11.08 -7.83
C GLU A 126 -32.17 10.29 -8.41
N ASP A 127 -31.94 9.05 -8.79
CA ASP A 127 -32.96 8.16 -9.33
C ASP A 127 -33.98 7.71 -8.29
N ALA A 128 -35.25 7.59 -8.70
CA ALA A 128 -36.35 7.17 -7.84
C ALA A 128 -36.18 5.74 -7.27
N GLN A 129 -35.53 4.83 -7.99
CA GLN A 129 -35.20 3.50 -7.48
C GLN A 129 -33.95 3.51 -6.61
N GLY A 130 -33.09 4.53 -6.72
CA GLY A 130 -31.94 4.65 -5.86
C GLY A 130 -30.91 3.54 -6.07
N LEU A 131 -30.30 3.10 -4.96
CA LEU A 131 -29.52 1.87 -4.90
C LEU A 131 -30.34 0.57 -5.09
N ARG A 132 -31.68 0.60 -5.15
CA ARG A 132 -32.51 -0.63 -5.28
C ARG A 132 -32.34 -1.30 -6.65
N CYS A 133 -31.80 -0.60 -7.65
CA CYS A 133 -31.44 -1.20 -8.93
C CYS A 133 -30.17 -2.07 -8.86
N LEU A 134 -29.46 -2.04 -7.72
CA LEU A 134 -28.28 -2.86 -7.46
C LEU A 134 -28.62 -4.03 -6.52
N SER A 135 -28.03 -5.19 -6.79
CA SER A 135 -28.01 -6.29 -5.80
C SER A 135 -27.15 -5.92 -4.59
N ASP A 136 -27.35 -6.58 -3.45
CA ASP A 136 -26.52 -6.37 -2.26
C ASP A 136 -25.02 -6.56 -2.51
N ALA A 137 -24.67 -7.50 -3.40
CA ALA A 137 -23.29 -7.74 -3.82
C ALA A 137 -22.72 -6.53 -4.54
N ALA A 138 -23.50 -5.95 -5.46
CA ALA A 138 -23.15 -4.74 -6.19
C ALA A 138 -23.02 -3.52 -5.26
N ILE A 139 -23.92 -3.38 -4.29
CA ILE A 139 -23.84 -2.32 -3.27
C ILE A 139 -22.56 -2.47 -2.44
N CYS A 140 -22.23 -3.68 -1.97
CA CYS A 140 -21.00 -3.89 -1.20
C CYS A 140 -19.74 -3.56 -2.03
N ARG A 141 -19.73 -3.88 -3.33
CA ARG A 141 -18.65 -3.50 -4.24
C ARG A 141 -18.57 -1.98 -4.39
N LEU A 142 -19.70 -1.29 -4.55
CA LEU A 142 -19.77 0.17 -4.61
C LEU A 142 -19.20 0.81 -3.34
N LEU A 143 -19.52 0.27 -2.17
CA LEU A 143 -18.98 0.74 -0.88
C LEU A 143 -17.45 0.53 -0.77
N ILE A 144 -16.92 -0.61 -1.25
CA ILE A 144 -15.47 -0.89 -1.26
C ILE A 144 -14.73 0.09 -2.16
N LEU A 145 -15.21 0.28 -3.40
CA LEU A 145 -14.59 1.22 -4.34
C LEU A 145 -14.75 2.67 -3.86
N GLY A 146 -15.96 3.01 -3.41
CA GLY A 146 -16.31 4.35 -2.92
C GLY A 146 -15.45 4.79 -1.74
N TYR A 147 -15.07 3.87 -0.85
CA TYR A 147 -14.20 4.20 0.29
C TYR A 147 -12.87 4.83 -0.15
N GLY A 148 -12.31 4.38 -1.27
CA GLY A 148 -11.08 4.91 -1.85
C GLY A 148 -11.27 6.03 -2.90
N LEU A 149 -12.48 6.24 -3.44
CA LEU A 149 -12.68 7.10 -4.64
C LEU A 149 -13.70 8.23 -4.46
N PHE A 150 -14.58 8.16 -3.46
CA PHE A 150 -15.59 9.18 -3.19
C PHE A 150 -15.08 10.20 -2.19
N ASP A 151 -15.56 11.43 -2.27
CA ASP A 151 -15.46 12.31 -1.11
C ASP A 151 -16.37 11.81 0.01
N GLU A 152 -16.19 12.39 1.20
CA GLU A 152 -16.94 11.98 2.38
C GLU A 152 -18.43 12.26 2.24
N ALA A 153 -18.82 13.39 1.63
CA ALA A 153 -20.22 13.77 1.50
C ALA A 153 -21.00 12.79 0.62
N LEU A 154 -20.44 12.42 -0.54
CA LEU A 154 -21.02 11.41 -1.41
C LEU A 154 -21.07 10.04 -0.73
N TYR A 155 -20.00 9.65 -0.03
CA TYR A 155 -19.97 8.36 0.68
C TYR A 155 -21.04 8.27 1.77
N GLU A 156 -21.24 9.34 2.56
CA GLU A 156 -22.27 9.39 3.60
C GLU A 156 -23.70 9.33 3.03
N ARG A 157 -23.95 9.98 1.88
CA ARG A 157 -25.26 9.88 1.19
C ARG A 157 -25.56 8.44 0.76
N ILE A 158 -24.57 7.73 0.21
CA ILE A 158 -24.71 6.31 -0.15
C ILE A 158 -24.98 5.47 1.10
N LEU A 159 -24.21 5.65 2.18
CA LEU A 159 -24.41 4.93 3.44
C LEU A 159 -25.81 5.18 4.02
N ALA A 160 -26.31 6.43 3.94
CA ALA A 160 -27.68 6.77 4.35
C ALA A 160 -28.75 5.98 3.55
N GLN A 161 -28.60 5.88 2.23
CA GLN A 161 -29.52 5.08 1.42
C GLN A 161 -29.38 3.57 1.68
N VAL A 162 -28.18 3.05 1.91
CA VAL A 162 -27.98 1.63 2.29
C VAL A 162 -28.70 1.29 3.60
N ARG A 163 -28.71 2.20 4.58
CA ARG A 163 -29.43 2.01 5.86
C ARG A 163 -30.95 1.90 5.69
N SER A 164 -31.51 2.53 4.67
CA SER A 164 -32.96 2.49 4.41
C SER A 164 -33.39 1.32 3.52
N LEU A 165 -32.45 0.49 3.04
CA LEU A 165 -32.76 -0.71 2.27
C LEU A 165 -33.26 -1.85 3.17
N PRO A 166 -34.25 -2.64 2.74
CA PRO A 166 -34.69 -3.82 3.46
C PRO A 166 -33.58 -4.87 3.48
N LEU A 167 -33.47 -5.60 4.60
CA LEU A 167 -32.52 -6.71 4.71
C LEU A 167 -33.07 -7.94 4.00
N ALA A 168 -32.26 -8.55 3.12
CA ALA A 168 -32.62 -9.81 2.48
C ALA A 168 -32.62 -10.99 3.48
N GLU A 169 -33.62 -11.87 3.38
CA GLU A 169 -33.75 -13.07 4.21
C GLU A 169 -33.03 -14.28 3.59
N GLY A 170 -32.24 -15.00 4.40
CA GLY A 170 -31.65 -16.30 4.05
C GLY A 170 -30.57 -16.34 2.94
N GLY A 171 -29.77 -17.42 2.97
CA GLY A 171 -28.88 -17.79 1.85
C GLY A 171 -27.71 -16.84 1.53
N LYS A 172 -27.27 -16.88 0.26
CA LYS A 172 -26.11 -16.11 -0.25
C LYS A 172 -26.40 -14.61 -0.32
N GLN A 173 -27.61 -14.24 -0.73
CA GLN A 173 -28.07 -12.85 -0.80
C GLN A 173 -28.10 -12.22 0.60
N ALA A 174 -28.62 -12.90 1.62
CA ALA A 174 -28.56 -12.38 2.99
C ALA A 174 -27.14 -12.18 3.54
N ARG A 175 -26.14 -12.99 3.11
CA ARG A 175 -24.74 -12.73 3.50
C ARG A 175 -24.20 -11.43 2.89
N GLN A 176 -24.58 -11.14 1.65
CA GLN A 176 -24.18 -9.93 0.95
C GLN A 176 -24.89 -8.70 1.53
N ALA A 177 -26.20 -8.79 1.76
CA ALA A 177 -26.99 -7.75 2.44
C ALA A 177 -26.37 -7.39 3.81
N ARG A 178 -26.03 -8.43 4.59
CA ARG A 178 -25.35 -8.26 5.88
C ARG A 178 -24.00 -7.57 5.77
N ALA A 179 -23.26 -7.71 4.67
CA ALA A 179 -21.98 -7.03 4.49
C ALA A 179 -22.17 -5.52 4.26
N SER A 180 -23.03 -5.13 3.32
CA SER A 180 -23.35 -3.71 3.06
C SER A 180 -23.95 -3.03 4.31
N ALA A 181 -24.89 -3.71 4.98
CA ALA A 181 -25.49 -3.22 6.22
C ALA A 181 -24.48 -3.18 7.39
N ARG A 182 -23.50 -4.09 7.43
CA ARG A 182 -22.42 -4.05 8.43
C ARG A 182 -21.55 -2.80 8.23
N ILE A 183 -21.15 -2.52 6.99
CA ILE A 183 -20.38 -1.31 6.67
C ILE A 183 -21.19 -0.07 7.10
N ALA A 184 -22.44 0.04 6.65
CA ALA A 184 -23.29 1.19 6.96
C ALA A 184 -23.46 1.43 8.47
N ARG A 185 -23.77 0.37 9.24
CA ARG A 185 -23.87 0.44 10.71
C ARG A 185 -22.55 0.78 11.39
N ALA A 186 -21.43 0.29 10.86
CA ALA A 186 -20.12 0.60 11.42
C ALA A 186 -19.81 2.11 11.29
N PHE A 187 -20.09 2.72 10.15
CA PHE A 187 -19.93 4.18 9.96
C PHE A 187 -20.86 5.02 10.83
N GLU A 188 -22.07 4.52 11.06
CA GLU A 188 -23.03 5.13 11.99
C GLU A 188 -22.54 5.08 13.43
N SER A 189 -22.03 3.94 13.89
CA SER A 189 -21.46 3.80 15.24
C SER A 189 -20.26 4.71 15.50
N GLY A 190 -19.55 5.08 14.43
CA GLY A 190 -18.41 5.99 14.47
C GLY A 190 -18.75 7.44 14.07
N ALA A 191 -20.03 7.76 13.86
CA ALA A 191 -20.49 9.09 13.43
C ALA A 191 -20.39 10.13 14.55
N ALA A 192 -20.74 11.38 14.20
CA ALA A 192 -20.64 12.56 15.06
C ALA A 192 -21.17 12.30 16.48
N ARG A 193 -20.27 12.35 17.46
CA ARG A 193 -20.59 12.30 18.89
C ARG A 193 -20.86 13.70 19.40
N ALA A 194 -21.72 13.81 20.42
CA ALA A 194 -21.82 15.04 21.19
C ALA A 194 -20.41 15.42 21.69
N ALA A 195 -19.95 16.62 21.36
CA ALA A 195 -18.58 17.03 21.63
C ALA A 195 -18.35 17.02 23.17
N PRO A 196 -17.40 16.23 23.69
CA PRO A 196 -16.91 16.48 25.04
C PRO A 196 -16.27 17.87 25.09
N PRO A 197 -16.15 18.50 26.27
CA PRO A 197 -15.59 19.84 26.39
C PRO A 197 -14.23 19.92 25.71
N THR A 198 -14.07 20.90 24.82
CA THR A 198 -12.83 21.17 24.12
C THR A 198 -11.73 21.43 25.16
N PRO A 199 -10.55 20.79 25.07
CA PRO A 199 -9.39 21.24 25.82
C PRO A 199 -9.18 22.74 25.55
N ALA A 200 -8.75 23.50 26.56
CA ALA A 200 -8.45 24.90 26.38
C ALA A 200 -7.50 25.08 25.17
N ALA A 201 -7.79 26.06 24.31
CA ALA A 201 -6.97 26.33 23.14
C ALA A 201 -5.50 26.51 23.54
N GLY A 202 -4.60 25.71 22.98
CA GLY A 202 -3.17 25.74 23.29
C GLY A 202 -2.71 24.81 24.42
N ALA A 203 -3.60 24.01 25.02
CA ALA A 203 -3.17 23.00 26.00
C ALA A 203 -2.32 21.88 25.34
N PRO A 204 -1.24 21.41 25.99
CA PRO A 204 -0.48 20.24 25.53
C PRO A 204 -1.37 19.00 25.44
N LEU A 205 -1.36 18.34 24.28
CA LEU A 205 -2.04 17.06 24.09
C LEU A 205 -1.27 15.92 24.74
N ARG A 206 -1.99 14.89 25.18
CA ARG A 206 -1.41 13.60 25.58
C ARG A 206 -1.38 12.68 24.38
N ILE A 207 -0.18 12.37 23.87
CA ILE A 207 0.03 11.62 22.64
C ILE A 207 0.77 10.33 22.92
N ALA A 208 0.15 9.19 22.63
CA ALA A 208 0.83 7.90 22.62
C ALA A 208 1.46 7.64 21.24
N VAL A 209 2.73 7.24 21.20
CA VAL A 209 3.41 6.87 19.96
C VAL A 209 3.71 5.37 19.98
N CYS A 210 2.89 4.60 19.28
CA CYS A 210 3.04 3.16 19.07
C CYS A 210 4.04 2.91 17.93
N VAL A 211 5.28 2.56 18.30
CA VAL A 211 6.35 2.16 17.39
C VAL A 211 6.30 0.66 17.18
N SER A 212 6.02 0.23 15.96
CA SER A 212 5.83 -1.20 15.63
C SER A 212 6.58 -1.61 14.37
N GLY A 213 7.31 -2.73 14.43
CA GLY A 213 8.00 -3.31 13.28
C GLY A 213 9.47 -3.66 13.56
N GLN A 214 10.23 -3.93 12.50
CA GLN A 214 11.67 -4.21 12.58
C GLN A 214 12.46 -2.90 12.71
N MET A 215 13.41 -2.83 13.64
CA MET A 215 14.21 -1.64 13.97
C MET A 215 15.32 -1.34 12.95
N ARG A 216 15.00 -1.38 11.66
CA ARG A 216 15.93 -0.96 10.61
C ARG A 216 16.10 0.55 10.66
N GLY A 217 17.34 1.03 10.78
CA GLY A 217 17.65 2.46 10.69
C GLY A 217 16.92 3.34 11.71
N TYR A 218 16.42 2.74 12.81
CA TYR A 218 15.46 3.35 13.72
C TYR A 218 15.99 4.63 14.40
N ALA A 219 17.25 4.61 14.84
CA ALA A 219 17.89 5.75 15.48
C ALA A 219 17.99 6.95 14.52
N ALA A 220 18.44 6.72 13.29
CA ALA A 220 18.54 7.76 12.27
C ALA A 220 17.17 8.27 11.81
N ALA A 221 16.17 7.38 11.71
CA ALA A 221 14.80 7.77 11.44
C ALA A 221 14.24 8.66 12.56
N PHE A 222 14.46 8.30 13.83
CA PHE A 222 13.98 9.05 15.00
C PHE A 222 14.53 10.49 15.04
N GLN A 223 15.77 10.72 14.61
CA GLN A 223 16.35 12.08 14.53
C GLN A 223 15.55 13.03 13.63
N THR A 224 14.78 12.47 12.70
CA THR A 224 13.92 13.25 11.81
C THR A 224 12.51 13.49 12.37
N TRP A 225 12.12 12.80 13.45
CA TRP A 225 10.78 12.91 14.03
C TRP A 225 10.55 14.25 14.72
N LYS A 226 11.61 15.02 15.01
CA LYS A 226 11.49 16.45 15.38
C LYS A 226 10.67 17.27 14.37
N HIS A 227 10.64 16.85 13.09
CA HIS A 227 9.83 17.50 12.06
C HIS A 227 8.32 17.24 12.22
N LEU A 228 7.91 16.35 13.13
CA LEU A 228 6.52 16.16 13.53
C LEU A 228 6.05 17.22 14.53
N GLY A 229 6.95 18.02 15.12
CA GLY A 229 6.59 19.13 16.01
C GLY A 229 5.90 18.68 17.30
N LEU A 230 6.37 17.58 17.90
CA LEU A 230 5.75 17.00 19.10
C LEU A 230 6.26 17.59 20.43
N ASP A 231 7.30 18.44 20.40
CA ASP A 231 8.01 18.94 21.59
C ASP A 231 7.13 19.77 22.56
N GLY A 232 5.98 20.27 22.09
CA GLY A 232 4.98 20.99 22.90
C GLY A 232 3.88 20.11 23.51
N HIS A 233 4.02 18.79 23.44
CA HIS A 233 3.00 17.82 23.85
C HIS A 233 3.56 16.81 24.86
N GLN A 234 2.68 16.16 25.60
CA GLN A 234 3.04 15.07 26.50
C GLN A 234 3.08 13.76 25.69
N VAL A 235 4.27 13.40 25.23
CA VAL A 235 4.49 12.24 24.37
C VAL A 235 5.01 11.07 25.19
N LYS A 236 4.43 9.88 24.99
CA LYS A 236 4.96 8.62 25.53
C LYS A 236 5.11 7.58 24.42
N TYR A 237 6.26 6.92 24.39
CA TYR A 237 6.58 5.91 23.38
C TYR A 237 6.28 4.49 23.86
N PHE A 238 5.59 3.73 23.02
CA PHE A 238 5.27 2.32 23.20
C PHE A 238 5.91 1.54 22.07
N VAL A 239 6.97 0.80 22.38
CA VAL A 239 7.83 0.17 21.39
C VAL A 239 7.67 -1.34 21.47
N HIS A 240 7.09 -1.94 20.44
CA HIS A 240 7.02 -3.40 20.32
C HIS A 240 7.75 -3.87 19.06
N THR A 241 8.81 -4.65 19.26
CA THR A 241 9.72 -5.02 18.17
C THR A 241 10.24 -6.45 18.26
N TRP A 242 10.92 -6.86 17.20
CA TRP A 242 11.65 -8.13 17.14
C TRP A 242 13.07 -7.92 17.67
N GLU A 243 13.65 -8.97 18.27
CA GLU A 243 15.06 -8.97 18.70
C GLU A 243 16.02 -8.65 17.53
N ASP A 244 15.65 -9.08 16.31
CA ASP A 244 16.37 -8.81 15.08
C ASP A 244 15.97 -7.45 14.51
N THR A 245 16.95 -6.56 14.31
CA THR A 245 16.82 -5.27 13.62
C THR A 245 16.27 -5.44 12.19
N GLY A 246 16.34 -6.66 11.65
CA GLY A 246 15.88 -7.02 10.32
C GLY A 246 16.91 -6.71 9.24
N TRP A 247 18.16 -6.49 9.63
CA TRP A 247 19.28 -6.37 8.70
C TRP A 247 19.35 -7.65 7.85
N ARG A 248 19.61 -7.48 6.54
CA ARG A 248 19.84 -8.61 5.64
C ARG A 248 21.13 -8.36 4.91
N PHE A 249 21.98 -9.37 4.93
CA PHE A 249 23.19 -9.41 4.14
C PHE A 249 22.84 -9.18 2.65
N PRO A 250 23.60 -8.32 1.93
CA PRO A 250 23.35 -8.04 0.52
C PRO A 250 23.81 -9.23 -0.33
N ASP A 251 23.06 -10.33 -0.34
CA ASP A 251 23.37 -11.49 -1.17
C ASP A 251 23.26 -11.10 -2.66
N PRO A 252 24.33 -11.27 -3.47
CA PRO A 252 24.33 -10.90 -4.89
C PRO A 252 23.33 -11.68 -5.73
N MET A 253 22.88 -12.85 -5.25
CA MET A 253 21.85 -13.67 -5.90
C MET A 253 20.43 -13.29 -5.47
N SER A 254 20.28 -12.43 -4.47
CA SER A 254 18.98 -11.95 -4.00
C SER A 254 18.55 -10.67 -4.74
N GLY A 255 17.36 -10.68 -5.34
CA GLY A 255 16.93 -9.60 -6.24
C GLY A 255 16.94 -8.20 -5.61
N ASN A 256 16.31 -8.02 -4.44
CA ASN A 256 16.06 -6.67 -3.86
C ASN A 256 16.96 -6.30 -2.67
N GLY A 257 17.89 -7.18 -2.27
CA GLY A 257 18.73 -6.97 -1.09
C GLY A 257 19.88 -6.00 -1.34
N VAL A 258 20.50 -6.11 -2.52
CA VAL A 258 21.70 -5.35 -2.90
C VAL A 258 21.41 -3.85 -3.01
N ASP A 259 20.38 -3.44 -3.75
CA ASP A 259 20.07 -2.01 -4.00
C ASP A 259 19.62 -1.27 -2.73
N ARG A 260 19.21 -2.00 -1.69
CA ARG A 260 18.88 -1.41 -0.38
C ARG A 260 20.12 -0.97 0.37
N ILE A 261 21.22 -1.72 0.24
CA ILE A 261 22.46 -1.53 0.98
C ILE A 261 23.46 -0.72 0.14
N PHE A 262 23.61 -1.02 -1.15
CA PHE A 262 24.53 -0.31 -2.04
C PHE A 262 23.79 0.75 -2.84
N LYS A 263 23.92 2.01 -2.42
CA LYS A 263 23.19 3.14 -3.01
C LYS A 263 23.80 3.64 -4.31
N PHE A 264 24.98 3.15 -4.68
CA PHE A 264 25.64 3.48 -5.92
C PHE A 264 25.38 2.41 -6.98
N ALA A 265 24.46 2.68 -7.90
CA ALA A 265 23.94 1.70 -8.86
C ALA A 265 25.02 0.97 -9.70
N PRO A 266 26.07 1.65 -10.22
CA PRO A 266 27.12 0.95 -10.97
C PRO A 266 27.82 -0.13 -10.14
N PHE A 267 28.03 0.14 -8.85
CA PHE A 267 28.63 -0.83 -7.95
C PHE A 267 27.67 -1.97 -7.60
N ALA A 268 26.40 -1.66 -7.33
CA ALA A 268 25.39 -2.69 -7.07
C ALA A 268 25.29 -3.70 -8.23
N GLU A 269 25.38 -3.20 -9.47
CA GLU A 269 25.37 -4.05 -10.67
C GLU A 269 26.64 -4.89 -10.80
N ALA A 270 27.82 -4.28 -10.64
CA ALA A 270 29.08 -4.99 -10.66
C ALA A 270 29.17 -6.06 -9.55
N TYR A 271 28.60 -5.78 -8.38
CA TYR A 271 28.52 -6.71 -7.26
C TYR A 271 27.65 -7.93 -7.59
N ARG A 272 26.47 -7.72 -8.20
CA ARG A 272 25.62 -8.82 -8.69
C ARG A 272 26.34 -9.64 -9.75
N GLN A 273 26.98 -8.98 -10.72
CA GLN A 273 27.72 -9.65 -11.79
C GLN A 273 28.87 -10.49 -11.23
N ALA A 274 29.62 -9.97 -10.26
CA ALA A 274 30.67 -10.70 -9.56
C ALA A 274 30.11 -11.94 -8.83
N GLY A 275 28.99 -11.78 -8.12
CA GLY A 275 28.34 -12.90 -7.42
C GLY A 275 27.82 -13.97 -8.35
N PHE A 276 27.22 -13.59 -9.49
CA PHE A 276 26.77 -14.54 -10.51
C PHE A 276 27.93 -15.31 -11.13
N ARG A 277 29.06 -14.64 -11.37
CA ARG A 277 30.21 -15.23 -12.06
C ARG A 277 31.10 -16.09 -11.17
N TYR A 278 31.35 -15.64 -9.94
CA TYR A 278 32.35 -16.25 -9.04
C TYR A 278 31.74 -16.91 -7.81
N GLY A 279 30.49 -16.57 -7.47
CA GLY A 279 29.81 -17.05 -6.26
C GLY A 279 30.23 -16.29 -5.00
N LEU A 280 29.30 -16.22 -4.02
CA LEU A 280 29.49 -15.48 -2.78
C LEU A 280 30.70 -15.98 -1.95
N ALA A 281 30.97 -17.29 -1.95
CA ALA A 281 32.10 -17.86 -1.21
C ALA A 281 33.45 -17.37 -1.75
N ALA A 282 33.60 -17.28 -3.07
CA ALA A 282 34.82 -16.76 -3.69
C ALA A 282 34.98 -15.26 -3.41
N MET A 283 33.90 -14.49 -3.48
CA MET A 283 33.91 -13.07 -3.12
C MET A 283 34.34 -12.87 -1.66
N LYS A 284 33.78 -13.63 -0.71
CA LYS A 284 34.15 -13.55 0.72
C LYS A 284 35.62 -13.87 0.96
N LYS A 285 36.17 -14.82 0.21
CA LYS A 285 37.59 -15.17 0.28
C LYS A 285 38.49 -14.06 -0.27
N ALA A 286 38.05 -13.37 -1.32
CA ALA A 286 38.82 -12.31 -1.96
C ALA A 286 38.74 -10.97 -1.23
N TYR A 287 37.61 -10.65 -0.58
CA TYR A 287 37.38 -9.37 0.09
C TYR A 287 37.01 -9.51 1.58
N PRO A 288 37.84 -10.17 2.41
CA PRO A 288 37.50 -10.46 3.79
C PRO A 288 37.21 -9.20 4.62
N ASN A 289 37.95 -8.10 4.44
CA ASN A 289 37.71 -6.87 5.20
C ASN A 289 36.42 -6.16 4.77
N PHE A 290 36.14 -6.13 3.47
CA PHE A 290 34.88 -5.63 2.93
C PHE A 290 33.68 -6.37 3.52
N PHE A 291 33.72 -7.71 3.53
CA PHE A 291 32.62 -8.52 4.06
C PHE A 291 32.50 -8.44 5.59
N ALA A 292 33.61 -8.36 6.32
CA ALA A 292 33.58 -8.12 7.77
C ALA A 292 32.90 -6.79 8.11
N ARG A 293 33.13 -5.73 7.32
CA ARG A 293 32.46 -4.43 7.51
C ARG A 293 30.99 -4.43 7.10
N LEU A 294 30.54 -5.42 6.33
CA LEU A 294 29.12 -5.57 6.03
C LEU A 294 28.35 -6.20 7.20
N GLU A 295 29.00 -6.95 8.08
CA GLU A 295 28.33 -7.56 9.24
C GLU A 295 27.91 -6.47 10.23
N VAL A 296 26.59 -6.28 10.37
CA VAL A 296 26.00 -5.35 11.34
C VAL A 296 25.43 -6.17 12.49
N SER A 297 25.66 -5.75 13.73
CA SER A 297 24.95 -6.34 14.88
C SER A 297 23.45 -6.26 14.64
N SER A 298 22.81 -7.43 14.58
CA SER A 298 21.40 -7.53 14.29
C SER A 298 20.54 -7.56 15.55
N THR A 299 21.12 -7.59 16.75
CA THR A 299 20.37 -7.74 18.01
C THR A 299 20.23 -6.41 18.75
N LEU A 300 19.10 -6.22 19.43
CA LEU A 300 18.79 -5.03 20.22
C LEU A 300 18.39 -5.39 21.64
N GLY A 301 18.86 -4.59 22.61
CA GLY A 301 18.40 -4.60 23.99
C GLY A 301 17.42 -3.47 24.29
N GLU A 302 16.73 -3.57 25.43
CA GLU A 302 15.84 -2.50 25.90
C GLU A 302 16.58 -1.19 26.17
N ALA A 303 17.82 -1.28 26.66
CA ALA A 303 18.65 -0.10 26.94
C ALA A 303 18.91 0.72 25.67
N ASP A 304 19.15 0.06 24.53
CA ASP A 304 19.36 0.72 23.23
C ASP A 304 18.11 1.49 22.81
N LEU A 305 16.93 0.88 22.99
CA LEU A 305 15.65 1.48 22.62
C LEU A 305 15.28 2.64 23.54
N ARG A 306 15.50 2.53 24.86
CA ARG A 306 15.29 3.64 25.81
C ARG A 306 16.27 4.79 25.60
N ALA A 307 17.49 4.51 25.16
CA ALA A 307 18.45 5.56 24.79
C ALA A 307 17.96 6.40 23.60
N VAL A 308 17.19 5.81 22.68
CA VAL A 308 16.63 6.51 21.51
C VAL A 308 15.27 7.14 21.80
N TYR A 309 14.33 6.37 22.37
CA TYR A 309 12.93 6.78 22.52
C TYR A 309 12.62 7.45 23.87
N GLY A 310 13.57 7.51 24.80
CA GLY A 310 13.39 8.08 26.13
C GLY A 310 13.41 7.02 27.24
N ALA A 311 13.84 7.43 28.43
CA ALA A 311 13.98 6.54 29.58
C ALA A 311 12.64 5.97 30.09
N ASP A 312 11.55 6.70 29.88
CA ASP A 312 10.17 6.36 30.23
C ASP A 312 9.44 5.57 29.13
N ALA A 313 10.10 5.27 28.01
CA ALA A 313 9.52 4.45 26.96
C ALA A 313 9.20 3.04 27.46
N VAL A 314 8.00 2.56 27.13
CA VAL A 314 7.57 1.19 27.38
C VAL A 314 8.04 0.33 26.22
N VAL A 315 8.92 -0.64 26.51
CA VAL A 315 9.61 -1.43 25.49
C VAL A 315 9.31 -2.90 25.69
N ALA A 316 8.96 -3.59 24.61
CA ALA A 316 8.88 -5.05 24.55
C ALA A 316 9.60 -5.57 23.31
N ILE A 317 10.54 -6.49 23.53
CA ILE A 317 11.32 -7.15 22.48
C ILE A 317 10.98 -8.63 22.49
N GLU A 318 10.72 -9.20 21.32
CA GLU A 318 10.40 -10.62 21.22
C GLU A 318 11.22 -11.35 20.18
N ASN A 319 11.34 -12.65 20.37
CA ASN A 319 11.98 -13.54 19.42
C ASN A 319 11.15 -13.68 18.13
N HIS A 320 11.80 -13.50 16.99
CA HIS A 320 11.18 -13.54 15.66
C HIS A 320 10.98 -14.97 15.10
N ARG A 321 11.47 -16.00 15.80
CA ARG A 321 11.47 -17.43 15.44
C ARG A 321 10.42 -18.25 16.22
N ARG A 322 9.42 -17.60 16.79
CA ARG A 322 8.32 -18.29 17.48
C ARG A 322 7.58 -19.25 16.52
N PRO A 323 7.12 -20.42 16.98
CA PRO A 323 6.47 -21.43 16.12
C PRO A 323 5.24 -20.91 15.36
N GLU A 324 4.47 -20.01 15.97
CA GLU A 324 3.28 -19.41 15.33
C GLU A 324 3.58 -18.58 14.07
N PHE A 325 4.85 -18.21 13.85
CA PHE A 325 5.28 -17.47 12.66
C PHE A 325 6.12 -18.29 11.68
N GLU A 326 6.30 -19.58 11.91
CA GLU A 326 7.13 -20.46 11.06
C GLU A 326 6.64 -20.47 9.61
N HIS A 327 5.32 -20.39 9.41
CA HIS A 327 4.69 -20.39 8.08
C HIS A 327 4.35 -18.98 7.54
N ASP A 328 4.77 -17.90 8.22
CA ASP A 328 4.55 -16.51 7.75
C ASP A 328 5.59 -16.11 6.70
N THR A 329 5.47 -16.69 5.50
CA THR A 329 6.42 -16.50 4.39
C THR A 329 6.52 -15.06 3.88
N ASN A 330 5.52 -14.22 4.14
CA ASN A 330 5.47 -12.82 3.65
C ASN A 330 5.58 -11.77 4.77
N ASN A 331 5.87 -12.17 6.02
CA ASN A 331 5.95 -11.30 7.20
C ASN A 331 4.67 -10.48 7.50
N GLN A 332 3.52 -10.89 6.95
CA GLN A 332 2.28 -10.12 7.10
C GLN A 332 1.65 -10.36 8.47
N LEU A 333 1.69 -11.61 8.94
CA LEU A 333 1.23 -11.95 10.27
C LEU A 333 2.11 -11.25 11.33
N LYS A 334 3.44 -11.32 11.18
CA LYS A 334 4.39 -10.61 12.05
C LYS A 334 4.14 -9.10 12.09
N MET A 335 3.89 -8.49 10.94
CA MET A 335 3.63 -7.05 10.87
C MET A 335 2.38 -6.65 11.67
N PHE A 336 1.24 -7.31 11.44
CA PHE A 336 0.00 -6.98 12.13
C PHE A 336 0.02 -7.35 13.61
N TYR A 337 0.68 -8.44 13.95
CA TYR A 337 0.93 -8.80 15.34
C TYR A 337 1.68 -7.68 16.08
N LYS A 338 2.79 -7.16 15.53
CA LYS A 338 3.51 -6.04 16.16
C LYS A 338 2.69 -4.75 16.28
N ILE A 339 1.82 -4.46 15.31
CA ILE A 339 0.90 -3.32 15.40
C ILE A 339 -0.08 -3.54 16.57
N GLN A 340 -0.67 -4.72 16.67
CA GLN A 340 -1.60 -5.08 17.73
C GLN A 340 -0.94 -5.01 19.11
N GLU A 341 0.26 -5.56 19.26
CA GLU A 341 0.97 -5.60 20.54
C GLU A 341 1.48 -4.23 20.98
N ALA A 342 1.98 -3.39 20.06
CA ALA A 342 2.35 -2.01 20.41
C ALA A 342 1.14 -1.21 20.93
N HIS A 343 -0.04 -1.43 20.32
CA HIS A 343 -1.28 -0.83 20.80
C HIS A 343 -1.73 -1.43 22.15
N ARG A 344 -1.55 -2.74 22.37
CA ARG A 344 -1.84 -3.39 23.66
C ARG A 344 -1.01 -2.79 24.80
N LEU A 345 0.29 -2.57 24.60
CA LEU A 345 1.15 -1.91 25.59
C LEU A 345 0.62 -0.54 26.00
N MET A 346 0.12 0.24 25.03
CA MET A 346 -0.48 1.55 25.28
C MET A 346 -1.79 1.46 26.09
N LEU A 347 -2.63 0.46 25.82
CA LEU A 347 -3.85 0.22 26.61
C LEU A 347 -3.53 -0.22 28.05
N GLU A 348 -2.49 -1.04 28.23
CA GLU A 348 -2.07 -1.53 29.55
C GLU A 348 -1.49 -0.43 30.44
N ASP A 349 -0.95 0.63 29.85
CA ASP A 349 -0.53 1.81 30.59
C ASP A 349 -1.70 2.52 31.30
N GLY A 350 -2.93 2.32 30.82
CA GLY A 350 -4.14 2.93 31.38
C GLY A 350 -4.20 4.46 31.21
N GLY A 351 -3.33 5.06 30.39
CA GLY A 351 -3.29 6.49 30.16
C GLY A 351 -4.43 6.98 29.25
N ASP A 352 -5.09 8.09 29.64
CA ASP A 352 -6.02 8.79 28.76
C ASP A 352 -5.26 9.62 27.72
N TYR A 353 -5.16 9.10 26.50
CA TYR A 353 -4.51 9.77 25.37
C TYR A 353 -5.52 10.46 24.46
N ASP A 354 -5.24 11.71 24.09
CA ASP A 354 -6.01 12.46 23.09
C ASP A 354 -5.81 11.87 21.69
N LEU A 355 -4.57 11.47 21.39
CA LEU A 355 -4.15 10.92 20.11
C LEU A 355 -3.22 9.73 20.29
N VAL A 356 -3.33 8.78 19.36
CA VAL A 356 -2.39 7.69 19.17
C VAL A 356 -1.78 7.82 17.78
N ILE A 357 -0.45 7.88 17.73
CA ILE A 357 0.34 7.81 16.51
C ILE A 357 0.85 6.39 16.39
N ARG A 358 0.57 5.71 15.28
CA ARG A 358 1.25 4.48 14.91
C ARG A 358 2.31 4.79 13.87
N ILE A 359 3.53 4.36 14.11
CA ILE A 359 4.69 4.66 13.26
C ILE A 359 5.57 3.42 13.07
N ARG A 360 6.08 3.22 11.85
CA ARG A 360 7.17 2.27 11.61
C ARG A 360 8.49 2.88 12.08
N PRO A 361 9.35 2.14 12.79
CA PRO A 361 10.61 2.67 13.30
C PRO A 361 11.57 3.11 12.19
N ASP A 362 11.47 2.52 10.99
CA ASP A 362 12.34 2.83 9.85
C ASP A 362 11.88 4.05 9.03
N ARG A 363 10.85 4.79 9.47
CA ARG A 363 10.30 5.92 8.71
C ARG A 363 10.91 7.24 9.14
N ALA A 364 11.57 7.89 8.19
CA ALA A 364 12.02 9.26 8.34
C ALA A 364 11.00 10.26 7.78
N PHE A 365 11.10 11.52 8.22
CA PHE A 365 10.25 12.63 7.81
C PHE A 365 11.11 13.81 7.39
N ARG A 366 10.69 14.54 6.36
CA ARG A 366 11.34 15.81 6.00
C ARG A 366 10.61 16.98 6.66
N ALA A 367 11.33 18.08 6.84
CA ALA A 367 10.74 19.35 7.26
C ALA A 367 9.60 19.76 6.30
N SER A 368 8.54 20.33 6.86
CA SER A 368 7.45 20.97 6.11
C SER A 368 7.48 22.47 6.34
N THR A 369 6.79 23.23 5.49
CA THR A 369 6.65 24.68 5.62
C THR A 369 5.75 25.10 6.79
N ALA A 370 4.96 24.16 7.33
CA ALA A 370 4.12 24.35 8.51
C ALA A 370 4.18 23.11 9.41
N ALA A 371 3.88 23.30 10.70
CA ALA A 371 3.75 22.18 11.64
C ALA A 371 2.42 21.45 11.43
N PRO A 372 2.35 20.14 11.75
CA PRO A 372 1.07 19.42 11.74
C PRO A 372 0.08 20.01 12.76
N ASP A 373 -1.18 20.16 12.38
CA ASP A 373 -2.25 20.62 13.27
C ASP A 373 -2.76 19.47 14.17
N TRP A 374 -1.99 19.14 15.21
CA TRP A 374 -2.33 18.09 16.17
C TRP A 374 -3.64 18.38 16.90
N ALA A 375 -3.92 19.65 17.22
CA ALA A 375 -5.14 20.05 17.92
C ALA A 375 -6.38 19.83 17.05
N GLY A 376 -6.32 20.22 15.76
CA GLY A 376 -7.38 19.94 14.79
C GLY A 376 -7.59 18.45 14.55
N MET A 377 -6.50 17.66 14.49
CA MET A 377 -6.60 16.20 14.39
C MET A 377 -7.29 15.58 15.62
N ALA A 378 -6.92 16.01 16.83
CA ALA A 378 -7.54 15.56 18.08
C ALA A 378 -9.03 15.92 18.12
N GLU A 379 -9.39 17.14 17.73
CA GLU A 379 -10.78 17.58 17.65
C GLU A 379 -11.60 16.76 16.65
N ALA A 380 -11.04 16.47 15.47
CA ALA A 380 -11.69 15.61 14.50
C ALA A 380 -11.90 14.18 15.06
N CYS A 381 -10.92 13.64 15.79
CA CYS A 381 -10.99 12.32 16.42
C CYS A 381 -11.99 12.26 17.58
N ARG A 382 -12.20 13.36 18.31
CA ARG A 382 -13.25 13.46 19.34
C ARG A 382 -14.65 13.43 18.73
N ARG A 383 -14.83 14.10 17.61
CA ARG A 383 -16.13 14.18 16.93
C ARG A 383 -16.52 12.88 16.28
N GLN A 384 -15.58 12.13 15.72
CA GLN A 384 -15.89 10.95 14.94
C GLN A 384 -14.72 9.97 14.89
N ARG A 385 -15.02 8.70 14.57
CA ARG A 385 -13.99 7.68 14.35
C ARG A 385 -13.26 7.95 13.04
N VAL A 386 -12.13 8.65 13.11
CA VAL A 386 -11.32 9.03 11.96
C VAL A 386 -9.84 8.63 12.16
N LEU A 387 -9.20 8.24 11.05
CA LEU A 387 -7.75 8.11 10.95
C LEU A 387 -7.19 9.06 9.91
N PHE A 388 -6.06 9.68 10.27
CA PHE A 388 -5.20 10.41 9.34
C PHE A 388 -4.04 9.51 8.96
N PHE A 389 -3.86 9.19 7.67
CA PHE A 389 -2.80 8.29 7.23
C PHE A 389 -2.33 8.54 5.79
N ASN A 390 -1.16 8.00 5.47
CA ASN A 390 -0.35 8.37 4.31
C ASN A 390 -1.05 8.16 2.97
N HIS A 391 -1.84 7.09 2.85
CA HIS A 391 -2.39 6.72 1.55
C HIS A 391 -3.57 5.77 1.67
N LEU A 392 -4.69 6.12 1.05
CA LEU A 392 -5.76 5.20 0.69
C LEU A 392 -5.94 5.27 -0.83
N ALA A 393 -5.98 4.11 -1.50
CA ALA A 393 -6.19 4.07 -2.93
C ALA A 393 -6.90 2.79 -3.38
N VAL A 394 -7.53 2.87 -4.55
CA VAL A 394 -7.98 1.70 -5.30
C VAL A 394 -6.88 1.33 -6.28
N THR A 395 -6.31 0.14 -6.13
CA THR A 395 -5.26 -0.42 -6.97
C THR A 395 -5.75 -1.72 -7.62
N LYS A 396 -4.97 -2.80 -7.63
CA LYS A 396 -5.54 -4.14 -7.94
C LYS A 396 -6.59 -4.59 -6.89
N THR A 397 -6.62 -3.91 -5.76
CA THR A 397 -7.55 -4.04 -4.64
C THR A 397 -7.58 -2.72 -3.87
N LEU A 398 -8.48 -2.58 -2.89
CA LEU A 398 -8.44 -1.48 -1.93
C LEU A 398 -7.15 -1.55 -1.10
N TYR A 399 -6.42 -0.44 -1.01
CA TYR A 399 -5.08 -0.36 -0.45
C TYR A 399 -5.01 0.74 0.60
N ALA A 400 -4.51 0.42 1.80
CA ALA A 400 -4.20 1.39 2.85
C ALA A 400 -2.71 1.34 3.22
N GLY A 401 -2.09 2.51 3.33
CA GLY A 401 -0.72 2.68 3.79
C GLY A 401 -0.56 2.23 5.25
N ASP A 402 0.53 1.52 5.52
CA ASP A 402 0.84 0.89 6.80
C ASP A 402 2.09 1.48 7.45
N GLN A 403 2.40 2.76 7.18
CA GLN A 403 3.69 3.35 7.54
C GLN A 403 3.58 4.38 8.67
N PHE A 404 2.55 5.21 8.62
CA PHE A 404 2.24 6.19 9.65
C PHE A 404 0.72 6.43 9.66
N ALA A 405 0.15 6.53 10.86
CA ALA A 405 -1.26 6.80 11.06
C ALA A 405 -1.48 7.53 12.39
N VAL A 406 -2.51 8.37 12.46
CA VAL A 406 -2.91 9.13 13.65
C VAL A 406 -4.41 8.97 13.85
N GLY A 407 -4.85 8.75 15.08
CA GLY A 407 -6.28 8.73 15.45
C GLY A 407 -6.49 8.80 16.94
N SER A 408 -7.75 8.75 17.38
CA SER A 408 -8.07 8.46 18.79
C SER A 408 -7.65 7.04 19.18
N PRO A 409 -7.56 6.73 20.48
CA PRO A 409 -7.35 5.36 20.96
C PRO A 409 -8.33 4.36 20.32
N GLU A 410 -9.61 4.72 20.19
CA GLU A 410 -10.63 3.89 19.55
C GLU A 410 -10.36 3.66 18.05
N ALA A 411 -10.09 4.73 17.29
CA ALA A 411 -9.83 4.62 15.86
C ALA A 411 -8.55 3.82 15.59
N MET A 412 -7.52 4.01 16.43
CA MET A 412 -6.28 3.23 16.35
C MET A 412 -6.49 1.78 16.80
N GLY A 413 -7.42 1.51 17.72
CA GLY A 413 -7.84 0.15 18.07
C GLY A 413 -8.42 -0.59 16.87
N CYS A 414 -9.21 0.08 16.03
CA CYS A 414 -9.70 -0.50 14.78
C CYS A 414 -8.54 -0.85 13.82
N TYR A 415 -7.55 0.03 13.72
CA TYR A 415 -6.34 -0.20 12.91
C TYR A 415 -5.55 -1.41 13.42
N ALA A 416 -5.30 -1.46 14.74
CA ALA A 416 -4.54 -2.51 15.41
C ALA A 416 -5.24 -3.86 15.39
N ASN A 417 -6.58 -3.89 15.38
CA ASN A 417 -7.39 -5.11 15.34
C ASN A 417 -7.50 -5.76 13.94
N THR A 418 -6.66 -5.37 12.97
CA THR A 418 -6.73 -5.95 11.61
C THR A 418 -6.60 -7.47 11.62
N LEU A 419 -5.72 -8.04 12.47
CA LEU A 419 -5.56 -9.49 12.59
C LEU A 419 -6.79 -10.17 13.21
N GLY A 420 -7.33 -9.62 14.29
CA GLY A 420 -8.54 -10.15 14.92
C GLY A 420 -9.73 -10.14 13.97
N LEU A 421 -9.91 -9.04 13.23
CA LEU A 421 -10.97 -8.92 12.23
C LEU A 421 -10.76 -9.88 11.05
N GLN A 422 -9.51 -10.11 10.62
CA GLN A 422 -9.22 -11.09 9.58
C GLN A 422 -9.67 -12.50 9.97
N THR A 423 -9.39 -12.92 11.21
CA THR A 423 -9.82 -14.20 11.75
C THR A 423 -11.35 -14.29 11.82
N GLN A 424 -12.00 -13.26 12.33
CA GLN A 424 -13.46 -13.20 12.40
C GLN A 424 -14.11 -13.27 11.00
N ALA A 425 -13.62 -12.46 10.05
CA ALA A 425 -14.17 -12.38 8.71
C ALA A 425 -14.03 -13.69 7.92
N ILE A 426 -12.94 -14.45 8.12
CA ILE A 426 -12.79 -15.79 7.55
C ILE A 426 -13.80 -16.75 8.17
N ARG A 427 -13.88 -16.80 9.51
CA ARG A 427 -14.78 -17.69 10.25
C ARG A 427 -16.25 -17.46 9.86
N GLU A 428 -16.64 -16.21 9.72
CA GLU A 428 -18.02 -15.81 9.38
C GLU A 428 -18.25 -15.64 7.88
N ASN A 429 -17.24 -15.92 7.04
CA ASN A 429 -17.27 -15.83 5.58
C ASN A 429 -17.84 -14.49 5.06
N TRP A 430 -17.26 -13.37 5.52
CA TRP A 430 -17.73 -12.04 5.15
C TRP A 430 -17.54 -11.75 3.66
N PHE A 431 -18.61 -11.32 3.00
CA PHE A 431 -18.56 -10.92 1.60
C PHE A 431 -17.69 -9.67 1.43
N GLY A 432 -16.85 -9.66 0.39
CA GLY A 432 -15.98 -8.53 0.09
C GLY A 432 -14.70 -8.45 0.92
N PHE A 433 -14.55 -9.25 1.98
CA PHE A 433 -13.33 -9.27 2.78
C PHE A 433 -12.26 -10.22 2.18
N PRO A 434 -10.95 -9.88 2.26
CA PRO A 434 -9.89 -10.77 1.79
C PRO A 434 -9.90 -12.13 2.49
N LYS A 435 -9.89 -13.23 1.72
CA LYS A 435 -9.89 -14.61 2.25
C LYS A 435 -8.59 -15.03 2.94
N ARG A 436 -7.52 -14.25 2.76
CA ARG A 436 -6.22 -14.45 3.39
C ARG A 436 -5.71 -13.09 3.85
N LEU A 437 -4.91 -13.09 4.91
CA LEU A 437 -4.19 -11.90 5.34
C LEU A 437 -3.35 -11.39 4.17
N ARG A 438 -3.47 -10.10 3.88
CA ARG A 438 -2.73 -9.36 2.84
C ARG A 438 -2.37 -8.00 3.41
N SER A 439 -1.10 -7.59 3.39
CA SER A 439 -0.59 -6.39 4.08
C SER A 439 -1.52 -5.16 3.98
N HIS A 440 -1.54 -4.46 2.85
CA HIS A 440 -2.29 -3.20 2.72
C HIS A 440 -3.78 -3.40 2.48
N CYS A 441 -4.15 -4.58 1.98
CA CYS A 441 -5.51 -4.90 1.56
C CYS A 441 -6.39 -5.29 2.75
N SER A 442 -5.91 -6.17 3.64
CA SER A 442 -6.64 -6.55 4.86
C SER A 442 -6.81 -5.34 5.78
N LEU A 443 -5.79 -4.48 5.91
CA LEU A 443 -5.90 -3.24 6.67
C LEU A 443 -7.01 -2.35 6.12
N ALA A 444 -7.02 -2.07 4.81
CA ALA A 444 -8.02 -1.18 4.23
C ALA A 444 -9.45 -1.69 4.39
N HIS A 445 -9.66 -3.00 4.22
CA HIS A 445 -10.97 -3.61 4.45
C HIS A 445 -11.33 -3.63 5.93
N ALA A 446 -10.36 -3.81 6.83
CA ALA A 446 -10.61 -3.75 8.26
C ALA A 446 -11.04 -2.36 8.72
N LEU A 447 -10.42 -1.31 8.20
CA LEU A 447 -10.84 0.07 8.46
C LEU A 447 -12.25 0.35 7.91
N LEU A 448 -12.53 -0.09 6.68
CA LEU A 448 -13.84 0.03 6.04
C LEU A 448 -14.95 -0.65 6.86
N LEU A 449 -14.77 -1.92 7.23
CA LEU A 449 -15.79 -2.70 7.94
C LEU A 449 -15.94 -2.34 9.41
N GLN A 450 -14.96 -1.63 9.97
CA GLN A 450 -15.06 -1.02 11.30
C GLN A 450 -15.47 0.46 11.23
N GLY A 451 -15.89 0.96 10.06
CA GLY A 451 -16.49 2.29 9.94
C GLY A 451 -15.53 3.44 10.20
N VAL A 452 -14.24 3.25 9.91
CA VAL A 452 -13.21 4.27 10.13
C VAL A 452 -13.22 5.27 8.98
N ARG A 453 -13.50 6.53 9.28
CA ARG A 453 -13.36 7.64 8.33
C ARG A 453 -11.89 7.94 8.09
N ARG A 454 -11.59 8.47 6.91
CA ARG A 454 -10.21 8.65 6.45
C ARG A 454 -9.95 10.08 6.03
N ARG A 455 -8.84 10.62 6.51
CA ARG A 455 -8.34 11.95 6.18
C ARG A 455 -6.89 11.85 5.70
N PRO A 456 -6.49 12.68 4.72
CA PRO A 456 -5.08 12.77 4.36
C PRO A 456 -4.28 13.35 5.53
N LEU A 457 -2.99 13.04 5.57
CA LEU A 457 -2.06 13.75 6.43
C LEU A 457 -1.64 15.06 5.77
N GLU A 458 -1.82 16.16 6.48
CA GLU A 458 -1.35 17.47 6.07
C GLU A 458 -0.03 17.77 6.79
N HIS A 459 0.92 18.37 6.07
CA HIS A 459 2.24 18.77 6.58
C HIS A 459 3.13 17.66 7.15
N ILE A 460 2.73 16.39 7.09
CA ILE A 460 3.54 15.23 7.47
C ILE A 460 4.01 14.52 6.20
N HIS A 461 5.33 14.58 5.95
CA HIS A 461 5.92 14.06 4.72
C HIS A 461 6.93 12.95 5.03
N ALA A 462 6.44 11.71 5.08
CA ALA A 462 7.31 10.54 5.16
C ALA A 462 8.21 10.44 3.92
N VAL A 463 9.49 10.13 4.14
CA VAL A 463 10.47 9.87 3.07
C VAL A 463 10.75 8.37 2.96
N GLU A 464 11.75 8.00 2.15
CA GLU A 464 12.18 6.61 2.03
C GLU A 464 12.54 6.01 3.40
N ALA A 465 12.31 4.70 3.52
CA ALA A 465 12.65 3.98 4.74
C ALA A 465 14.16 3.99 4.95
N VAL A 466 14.59 4.33 6.16
CA VAL A 466 16.01 4.33 6.52
C VAL A 466 16.47 2.88 6.65
N PRO A 467 17.43 2.42 5.84
CA PRO A 467 17.93 1.06 5.96
C PRO A 467 18.76 0.89 7.23
N ALA A 468 18.96 -0.35 7.67
CA ALA A 468 19.84 -0.65 8.80
C ALA A 468 21.30 -0.27 8.51
N ALA A 469 21.71 -0.36 7.25
CA ALA A 469 22.97 0.17 6.73
C ALA A 469 22.77 0.58 5.26
N ALA A 470 23.47 1.62 4.83
CA ALA A 470 23.57 1.99 3.43
C ALA A 470 24.97 2.53 3.18
N TYR A 471 25.54 2.16 2.05
CA TYR A 471 26.89 2.55 1.65
C TYR A 471 26.84 3.29 0.32
N GLY A 472 27.34 4.52 0.34
CA GLY A 472 27.59 5.34 -0.83
C GLY A 472 28.93 5.01 -1.49
N ARG A 473 29.20 5.66 -2.63
CA ARG A 473 30.43 5.46 -3.42
C ARG A 473 31.72 5.58 -2.59
N GLY A 474 31.81 6.61 -1.73
CA GLY A 474 33.00 6.86 -0.92
C GLY A 474 33.27 5.75 0.10
N GLU A 475 32.22 5.33 0.82
CA GLU A 475 32.30 4.26 1.81
C GLU A 475 32.66 2.93 1.16
N LEU A 476 31.99 2.59 0.05
CA LEU A 476 32.27 1.37 -0.71
C LEU A 476 33.71 1.32 -1.20
N ARG A 477 34.25 2.45 -1.68
CA ARG A 477 35.65 2.57 -2.11
C ARG A 477 36.61 2.35 -0.94
N ALA A 478 36.34 2.97 0.22
CA ALA A 478 37.16 2.79 1.41
C ALA A 478 37.14 1.33 1.89
N MET A 479 35.97 0.71 1.92
CA MET A 479 35.81 -0.69 2.33
C MET A 479 36.56 -1.65 1.40
N LEU A 480 36.40 -1.51 0.07
CA LEU A 480 37.06 -2.39 -0.90
C LEU A 480 38.58 -2.19 -0.96
N SER A 481 39.06 -0.96 -0.79
CA SER A 481 40.50 -0.67 -0.87
C SER A 481 41.34 -1.44 0.15
N ALA A 482 40.74 -1.86 1.27
CA ALA A 482 41.41 -2.61 2.32
C ALA A 482 41.80 -4.04 1.88
N ASP A 483 41.18 -4.57 0.82
CA ASP A 483 41.39 -5.93 0.33
C ASP A 483 42.12 -5.97 -1.02
N LEU A 484 42.34 -4.82 -1.66
CA LEU A 484 42.99 -4.79 -2.96
C LEU A 484 44.47 -5.20 -2.84
N PRO A 485 44.96 -6.09 -3.73
CA PRO A 485 46.35 -6.51 -3.70
C PRO A 485 47.28 -5.35 -4.10
N ALA A 486 48.51 -5.37 -3.56
CA ALA A 486 49.58 -4.48 -4.01
C ALA A 486 50.12 -4.83 -5.43
N GLY A 487 49.78 -6.02 -5.93
CA GLY A 487 50.17 -6.56 -7.25
C GLY A 487 49.07 -6.44 -8.32
N PRO A 488 49.12 -7.27 -9.40
CA PRO A 488 48.16 -7.18 -10.49
C PRO A 488 46.72 -7.41 -10.05
N ALA A 489 45.82 -6.49 -10.43
CA ALA A 489 44.39 -6.60 -10.12
C ALA A 489 43.74 -7.77 -10.89
N SER A 490 43.03 -8.63 -10.16
CA SER A 490 42.21 -9.68 -10.74
C SER A 490 41.09 -9.10 -11.60
N GLU A 491 40.42 -9.95 -12.37
CA GLU A 491 39.26 -9.51 -13.15
C GLU A 491 38.10 -9.05 -12.25
N MET A 492 37.93 -9.69 -11.08
CA MET A 492 36.93 -9.29 -10.08
C MET A 492 37.29 -7.93 -9.45
N ASP A 493 38.57 -7.68 -9.17
CA ASP A 493 39.05 -6.38 -8.67
C ASP A 493 38.76 -5.29 -9.68
N ARG A 494 39.09 -5.52 -10.95
CA ARG A 494 38.78 -4.57 -12.03
C ARG A 494 37.28 -4.31 -12.14
N LEU A 495 36.45 -5.35 -12.09
CA LEU A 495 34.99 -5.22 -12.16
C LEU A 495 34.44 -4.34 -11.04
N LEU A 496 34.75 -4.67 -9.78
CA LEU A 496 34.20 -3.97 -8.61
C LEU A 496 34.82 -2.57 -8.43
N TRP A 497 36.12 -2.43 -8.66
CA TRP A 497 36.83 -1.16 -8.48
C TRP A 497 36.54 -0.16 -9.60
N ASN A 498 36.49 -0.61 -10.87
CA ASN A 498 36.18 0.29 -11.98
C ASN A 498 34.73 0.78 -11.91
N ALA A 499 33.81 -0.04 -11.40
CA ALA A 499 32.45 0.39 -11.12
C ALA A 499 32.41 1.61 -10.19
N LEU A 500 33.33 1.70 -9.21
CA LEU A 500 33.48 2.84 -8.30
C LEU A 500 34.32 4.00 -8.87
N ALA A 501 35.05 3.80 -9.95
CA ALA A 501 35.85 4.83 -10.62
C ALA A 501 34.98 5.76 -11.48
N GLY A 502 33.83 5.28 -11.96
CA GLY A 502 32.94 6.06 -12.82
C GLY A 502 33.58 6.35 -14.17
N ALA A 503 33.89 5.30 -14.94
CA ALA A 503 34.02 5.48 -16.39
C ALA A 503 32.61 5.43 -16.98
N ALA A 504 32.19 6.51 -17.65
CA ALA A 504 31.08 6.42 -18.58
C ALA A 504 31.38 5.29 -19.60
N PRO A 505 30.38 4.51 -20.03
CA PRO A 505 30.58 3.59 -21.14
C PRO A 505 31.10 4.41 -22.34
N ARG A 506 32.24 4.00 -22.88
CA ARG A 506 32.65 4.41 -24.23
C ARG A 506 32.02 3.48 -25.24
#